data_AF-A0A1S3M184-F1
#
_entry.id   AF-A0A1S3M184-F1
#
_cell.length_a   1.000
_cell.length_b   1.000
_cell.length_c   1.000
_cell.angle_alpha   90.00
_cell.angle_beta   90.00
_cell.angle_gamma   90.00
#
_symmetry.space_group_name_H-M   'P 1'
#
loop_
_entity.id
_entity.type
_entity.pdbx_description
1 polymer ?
#
loop_
_entity_poly.entity_id
_entity_poly.type
_entity_poly.pdbx_seq_one_letter_code
_entity_poly.pdbx_strand_id
1 'polypeptide(L)'
;MCNPKNYSDTPATSKSTVEELHRPIPSLFRALTEGDDPINMMVVSFPVAEELSHDENLVSFLETLEDQHQNMSIPGNSIHARYDTQDNMCMVVYFDDCVSIRQCKLYCESMGGSKYRWFHNACCQCIGPECLDYGSKAVKCMNCLF
;
A
#
# COMPACT_ATOMS: atom_id res chain seq x y z
N MET A 1 -25.57 6.52 24.86
CA MET A 1 -26.26 5.25 24.54
C MET A 1 -25.63 4.70 23.28
N CYS A 2 -24.87 3.60 23.36
CA CYS A 2 -24.34 2.92 22.18
C CYS A 2 -25.44 2.05 21.56
N ASN A 3 -25.59 2.12 20.23
CA ASN A 3 -26.53 1.30 19.48
C ASN A 3 -26.09 -0.19 19.55
N PRO A 4 -27.01 -1.17 19.54
CA PRO A 4 -26.62 -2.57 19.50
C PRO A 4 -25.83 -2.87 18.23
N LYS A 5 -24.75 -3.65 18.36
CA LYS A 5 -23.88 -4.02 17.23
C LYS A 5 -24.67 -4.82 16.20
N ASN A 6 -24.86 -4.24 15.02
CA ASN A 6 -25.35 -4.95 13.86
C ASN A 6 -24.17 -5.72 13.27
N TYR A 7 -24.18 -7.05 13.35
CA TYR A 7 -23.12 -7.91 12.79
C TYR A 7 -23.07 -7.90 11.25
N SER A 8 -23.92 -7.10 10.60
CA SER A 8 -23.89 -6.82 9.16
C SER A 8 -23.00 -5.63 8.78
N ASP A 9 -22.49 -4.86 9.75
CA ASP A 9 -21.59 -3.74 9.46
C ASP A 9 -20.15 -4.25 9.30
N THR A 10 -19.58 -4.06 8.12
CA THR A 10 -18.16 -4.30 7.87
C THR A 10 -17.32 -3.45 8.85
N PRO A 11 -16.33 -4.02 9.57
CA PRO A 11 -15.54 -3.30 10.56
C PRO A 11 -14.94 -1.99 10.01
N ALA A 12 -14.75 -0.96 10.84
CA ALA A 12 -14.12 0.29 10.38
C ALA A 12 -12.72 0.05 9.78
N THR A 13 -12.00 -0.96 10.27
CA THR A 13 -10.71 -1.43 9.74
C THR A 13 -10.78 -1.96 8.31
N SER A 14 -11.96 -2.34 7.82
CA SER A 14 -12.17 -2.83 6.44
C SER A 14 -12.42 -1.70 5.42
N LYS A 15 -12.57 -0.45 5.88
CA LYS A 15 -12.75 0.74 5.03
C LYS A 15 -11.56 1.68 5.16
N SER A 16 -11.15 2.25 4.03
CA SER A 16 -10.09 3.24 4.01
C SER A 16 -10.33 4.28 2.92
N THR A 17 -9.74 5.45 3.14
CA THR A 17 -9.63 6.50 2.14
C THR A 17 -8.20 6.51 1.63
N VAL A 18 -8.04 6.61 0.31
CA VAL A 18 -6.75 6.56 -0.37
C VAL A 18 -6.61 7.76 -1.30
N GLU A 19 -5.39 8.27 -1.46
CA GLU A 19 -5.10 9.41 -2.33
C GLU A 19 -3.62 9.42 -2.74
N GLU A 20 -3.35 9.89 -3.96
CA GLU A 20 -2.00 10.16 -4.48
C GLU A 20 -1.51 11.54 -4.04
N LEU A 21 -0.24 11.61 -3.62
CA LEU A 21 0.37 12.86 -3.18
C LEU A 21 1.01 13.60 -4.36
N HIS A 22 0.77 14.91 -4.42
CA HIS A 22 1.13 15.71 -5.60
C HIS A 22 2.64 15.99 -5.75
N ARG A 23 3.41 15.90 -4.67
CA ARG A 23 4.85 16.23 -4.64
C ARG A 23 5.64 15.19 -3.84
N PRO A 24 5.72 13.94 -4.33
CA PRO A 24 6.50 12.92 -3.65
C PRO A 24 7.98 13.27 -3.66
N ILE A 25 8.71 12.81 -2.65
CA ILE A 25 10.17 12.92 -2.57
C ILE A 25 10.72 11.51 -2.35
N PRO A 26 10.82 10.68 -3.42
CA PRO A 26 11.21 9.28 -3.33
C PRO A 26 12.50 9.01 -2.54
N SER A 27 13.50 9.87 -2.72
CA SER A 27 14.79 9.76 -2.02
C SER A 27 14.66 9.98 -0.52
N LEU A 28 13.77 10.88 -0.08
CA LEU A 28 13.52 11.13 1.34
C LEU A 28 12.79 9.95 1.98
N PHE A 29 11.76 9.43 1.30
CA PHE A 29 11.02 8.28 1.79
C PHE A 29 11.96 7.09 2.00
N ARG A 30 12.75 6.73 0.99
CA ARG A 30 13.74 5.64 1.08
C ARG A 30 14.72 5.86 2.23
N ALA A 31 15.30 7.06 2.34
CA ALA A 31 16.25 7.37 3.41
C ALA A 31 15.64 7.27 4.82
N LEU A 32 14.33 7.51 4.98
CA LEU A 32 13.62 7.38 6.25
C LEU A 32 13.13 5.96 6.55
N THR A 33 13.06 5.10 5.54
CA THR A 33 12.63 3.69 5.67
C THR A 33 13.78 2.69 5.60
N GLU A 34 14.97 3.13 5.19
CA GLU A 34 16.21 2.34 5.22
C GLU A 34 16.78 2.31 6.65
N GLY A 35 16.82 1.13 7.27
CA GLY A 35 17.44 0.92 8.59
C GLY A 35 16.46 0.50 9.66
N ASP A 36 16.72 0.92 10.91
CA ASP A 36 15.86 0.62 12.05
C ASP A 36 14.59 1.49 12.03
N ASP A 37 13.49 0.92 12.53
CA ASP A 37 12.21 1.63 12.62
C ASP A 37 12.32 2.93 13.44
N PRO A 38 11.87 4.08 12.89
CA PRO A 38 11.78 5.32 13.67
C PRO A 38 10.85 5.18 14.87
N ILE A 39 11.09 5.96 15.93
CA ILE A 39 10.24 5.98 17.13
C ILE A 39 8.79 6.32 16.72
N ASN A 40 7.82 5.50 17.18
CA ASN A 40 6.38 5.60 16.91
C ASN A 40 5.96 5.32 15.44
N MET A 41 6.81 4.62 14.69
CA MET A 41 6.52 4.20 13.32
C MET A 41 6.88 2.73 13.13
N MET A 42 6.20 2.08 12.19
CA MET A 42 6.50 0.70 11.78
C MET A 42 6.68 0.67 10.26
N VAL A 43 7.87 0.32 9.79
CA VAL A 43 8.16 0.11 8.37
C VAL A 43 7.85 -1.34 8.01
N VAL A 44 7.10 -1.54 6.94
CA VAL A 44 6.76 -2.86 6.41
C VAL A 44 7.16 -2.92 4.96
N SER A 45 8.01 -3.89 4.61
CA SER A 45 8.41 -4.19 3.25
C SER A 45 7.83 -5.52 2.79
N PHE A 46 7.27 -5.57 1.59
CA PHE A 46 6.76 -6.81 1.00
C PHE A 46 6.89 -6.77 -0.53
N PRO A 47 6.94 -7.93 -1.21
CA PRO A 47 7.07 -7.97 -2.66
C PRO A 47 5.89 -7.27 -3.33
N VAL A 48 6.15 -6.45 -4.34
CA VAL A 48 5.10 -5.68 -5.05
C VAL A 48 3.97 -6.57 -5.61
N ALA A 49 4.27 -7.81 -6.00
CA ALA A 49 3.26 -8.77 -6.48
C ALA A 49 2.18 -9.11 -5.43
N GLU A 50 2.50 -8.99 -4.14
CA GLU A 50 1.58 -9.31 -3.04
C GLU A 50 0.52 -8.21 -2.82
N GLU A 51 0.70 -7.00 -3.37
CA GLU A 51 -0.37 -5.97 -3.36
C GLU A 51 -1.60 -6.42 -4.13
N LEU A 52 -1.39 -7.23 -5.18
CA LEU A 52 -2.44 -7.67 -6.11
C LEU A 52 -3.00 -9.05 -5.76
N SER A 53 -2.27 -9.87 -5.00
CA SER A 53 -2.67 -11.24 -4.67
C SER A 53 -3.91 -11.31 -3.76
N HIS A 54 -4.22 -10.25 -3.02
CA HIS A 54 -5.41 -10.17 -2.19
C HIS A 54 -6.72 -10.00 -2.99
N ASP A 55 -6.65 -9.92 -4.31
CA ASP A 55 -7.79 -9.98 -5.22
C ASP A 55 -7.80 -11.37 -5.91
N GLU A 56 -8.17 -12.40 -5.13
CA GLU A 56 -8.18 -13.83 -5.51
C GLU A 56 -8.87 -14.10 -6.87
N ASN A 57 -9.78 -13.23 -7.31
CA ASN A 57 -10.48 -13.38 -8.59
C ASN A 57 -9.64 -12.97 -9.82
N LEU A 58 -8.64 -12.10 -9.67
CA LEU A 58 -7.84 -11.61 -10.80
C LEU A 58 -6.60 -12.46 -11.08
N VAL A 59 -5.98 -13.02 -10.03
CA VAL A 59 -4.78 -13.84 -10.18
C VAL A 59 -5.08 -15.13 -10.96
N SER A 60 -6.21 -15.79 -10.69
CA SER A 60 -6.60 -16.99 -11.44
C SER A 60 -6.84 -16.73 -12.93
N PHE A 61 -7.27 -15.51 -13.29
CA PHE A 61 -7.51 -15.10 -14.66
C PHE A 61 -6.20 -14.82 -15.41
N LEU A 62 -5.19 -14.29 -14.73
CA LEU A 62 -3.87 -14.05 -15.32
C LEU A 62 -3.11 -15.36 -15.53
N GLU A 63 -3.14 -16.28 -14.56
CA GLU A 63 -2.55 -17.62 -14.72
C GLU A 63 -3.19 -18.41 -15.87
N THR A 64 -4.51 -18.29 -16.08
CA THR A 64 -5.16 -18.94 -17.23
C THR A 64 -4.88 -18.29 -18.59
N LEU A 65 -4.50 -17.02 -18.63
CA LEU A 65 -4.13 -16.32 -19.87
C LEU A 65 -2.67 -16.57 -20.28
N GLU A 66 -1.78 -16.81 -19.32
CA GLU A 66 -0.38 -17.17 -19.57
C GLU A 66 -0.25 -18.60 -20.14
N ASP A 67 -1.10 -19.53 -19.71
CA ASP A 67 -1.12 -20.91 -20.23
C ASP A 67 -1.64 -21.03 -21.68
N GLN A 68 -2.23 -19.97 -22.26
CA GLN A 68 -2.76 -19.98 -23.64
C GLN A 68 -1.89 -19.28 -24.69
N HIS A 69 -0.78 -18.61 -24.32
CA HIS A 69 0.01 -17.81 -25.28
C HIS A 69 1.38 -18.38 -25.68
N GLN A 70 1.61 -19.69 -25.54
CA GLN A 70 2.73 -20.34 -26.21
C GLN A 70 2.40 -20.63 -27.69
N ASN A 71 2.54 -19.60 -28.55
CA ASN A 71 2.90 -19.66 -29.99
C ASN A 71 2.24 -18.54 -30.81
N MET A 72 2.69 -17.29 -30.66
CA MET A 72 2.58 -16.34 -31.78
C MET A 72 3.68 -15.27 -31.70
N SER A 73 4.67 -15.37 -32.58
CA SER A 73 5.68 -14.34 -32.80
C SER A 73 5.07 -13.15 -33.56
N ILE A 74 4.88 -12.02 -32.86
CA ILE A 74 4.49 -10.73 -33.44
C ILE A 74 5.63 -9.74 -33.20
N PRO A 75 6.17 -9.04 -34.22
CA PRO A 75 7.17 -7.99 -34.02
C PRO A 75 6.44 -6.69 -33.65
N GLY A 76 6.25 -6.47 -32.36
CA GLY A 76 5.69 -5.23 -31.81
C GLY A 76 6.71 -4.54 -30.92
N ASN A 77 6.99 -3.27 -31.19
CA ASN A 77 7.76 -2.38 -30.31
C ASN A 77 7.14 -2.36 -28.90
N SER A 78 7.59 -3.23 -28.02
CA SER A 78 7.38 -3.07 -26.58
C SER A 78 8.62 -2.37 -26.03
N ILE A 79 8.37 -1.18 -25.48
CA ILE A 79 9.26 -0.57 -24.50
C ILE A 79 9.33 -1.59 -23.36
N HIS A 80 10.31 -2.50 -23.44
CA HIS A 80 10.76 -3.29 -22.31
C HIS A 80 11.29 -2.28 -21.28
N ALA A 81 10.38 -1.72 -20.49
CA ALA A 81 10.73 -1.35 -19.13
C ALA A 81 11.36 -2.62 -18.55
N ARG A 82 12.67 -2.56 -18.36
CA ARG A 82 13.47 -3.63 -17.79
C ARG A 82 12.87 -3.92 -16.42
N TYR A 83 11.99 -4.91 -16.38
CA TYR A 83 11.46 -5.50 -15.17
C TYR A 83 12.65 -6.27 -14.59
N ASP A 84 13.46 -5.56 -13.81
CA ASP A 84 14.46 -6.17 -12.95
C ASP A 84 13.67 -6.86 -11.82
N THR A 85 13.36 -8.13 -12.06
CA THR A 85 12.46 -8.96 -11.26
C THR A 85 13.03 -9.37 -9.91
N GLN A 86 14.09 -8.72 -9.42
CA GLN A 86 14.81 -9.18 -8.24
C GLN A 86 14.66 -8.30 -6.97
N ASP A 87 14.29 -7.01 -7.03
CA ASP A 87 14.35 -6.16 -5.81
C ASP A 87 13.27 -5.06 -5.69
N ASN A 88 12.11 -5.17 -6.34
CA ASN A 88 11.03 -4.19 -6.15
C ASN A 88 10.17 -4.55 -4.93
N MET A 89 10.67 -4.18 -3.75
CA MET A 89 9.93 -4.27 -2.49
C MET A 89 9.07 -3.02 -2.31
N CYS A 90 7.76 -3.19 -2.13
CA CYS A 90 6.89 -2.11 -1.69
C CYS A 90 7.13 -1.86 -0.22
N MET A 91 7.48 -0.63 0.13
CA MET A 91 7.67 -0.18 1.50
C MET A 91 6.50 0.72 1.90
N VAL A 92 5.90 0.42 3.05
CA VAL A 92 4.86 1.24 3.68
C VAL A 92 5.24 1.56 5.11
N VAL A 93 4.81 2.72 5.60
CA VAL A 93 5.05 3.15 6.99
C VAL A 93 3.73 3.34 7.69
N TYR A 94 3.55 2.67 8.82
CA TYR A 94 2.42 2.89 9.73
C TYR A 94 2.83 3.81 10.87
N PHE A 95 1.95 4.73 11.24
CA PHE A 95 2.13 5.54 12.46
C PHE A 95 1.43 4.88 13.62
N ASP A 96 2.09 4.75 14.76
CA ASP A 96 1.48 4.17 15.96
C ASP A 96 0.36 5.06 16.51
N ASP A 97 0.49 6.38 16.34
CA ASP A 97 -0.50 7.38 16.75
C ASP A 97 -1.67 7.48 15.77
N CYS A 98 -2.87 7.59 16.32
CA CYS A 98 -4.09 7.76 15.54
C CYS A 98 -4.29 9.22 15.16
N VAL A 99 -4.49 9.45 13.87
CA VAL A 99 -4.50 10.79 13.31
C VAL A 99 -5.71 11.02 12.42
N SER A 100 -6.10 12.28 12.29
CA SER A 100 -7.10 12.66 11.29
C SER A 100 -6.56 12.42 9.88
N ILE A 101 -7.47 12.21 8.91
CA ILE A 101 -7.10 12.06 7.49
C ILE A 101 -6.20 13.21 6.99
N ARG A 102 -6.47 14.44 7.43
CA ARG A 102 -5.68 15.62 7.06
C ARG A 102 -4.25 15.56 7.62
N GLN A 103 -4.09 15.11 8.85
CA GLN A 103 -2.77 14.91 9.46
C GLN A 103 -2.03 13.77 8.78
N CYS A 104 -2.71 12.66 8.47
CA CYS A 104 -2.13 11.54 7.74
C CYS A 104 -1.53 12.00 6.41
N LYS A 105 -2.30 12.76 5.63
CA LYS A 105 -1.81 13.37 4.38
C LYS A 105 -0.55 14.21 4.60
N LEU A 106 -0.56 15.14 5.56
CA LEU A 106 0.58 16.02 5.84
C LEU A 106 1.82 15.23 6.28
N TYR A 107 1.65 14.16 7.07
CA TYR A 107 2.74 13.31 7.52
C TYR A 107 3.36 12.57 6.33
N CYS A 108 2.54 11.96 5.47
CA CYS A 108 3.03 11.26 4.30
C CYS A 108 3.70 12.20 3.28
N GLU A 109 3.18 13.41 3.09
CA GLU A 109 3.85 14.44 2.29
C GLU A 109 5.21 14.81 2.88
N SER A 110 5.29 14.98 4.21
CA SER A 110 6.53 15.34 4.91
C SER A 110 7.57 14.21 4.91
N MET A 111 7.13 12.96 4.88
CA MET A 111 8.00 11.79 4.72
C MET A 111 8.45 11.55 3.27
N GLY A 112 7.89 12.28 2.30
CA GLY A 112 8.20 12.09 0.88
C GLY A 112 7.47 10.91 0.24
N GLY A 113 6.41 10.39 0.87
CA GLY A 113 5.58 9.30 0.35
C GLY A 113 4.93 9.64 -1.00
N SER A 114 4.58 8.60 -1.76
CA SER A 114 3.91 8.71 -3.06
C SER A 114 2.39 8.77 -2.93
N LYS A 115 1.85 8.05 -1.94
CA LYS A 115 0.42 7.92 -1.67
C LYS A 115 0.20 7.81 -0.16
N TYR A 116 -1.05 7.92 0.28
CA TYR A 116 -1.42 7.51 1.63
C TYR A 116 -2.70 6.68 1.63
N ARG A 117 -2.81 5.82 2.64
CA ARG A 117 -4.05 5.13 3.02
C ARG A 117 -4.37 5.52 4.46
N TRP A 118 -5.57 6.06 4.65
CA TRP A 118 -6.13 6.35 5.95
C TRP A 118 -7.28 5.38 6.23
N PHE A 119 -7.11 4.51 7.22
CA PHE A 119 -8.15 3.58 7.63
C PHE A 119 -9.19 4.29 8.49
N HIS A 120 -10.45 3.86 8.41
CA HIS A 120 -11.55 4.54 9.12
C HIS A 120 -11.51 4.33 10.65
N ASN A 121 -10.52 3.56 11.13
CA ASN A 121 -10.15 3.48 12.54
C ASN A 121 -9.05 4.49 12.96
N ALA A 122 -8.76 5.49 12.11
CA ALA A 122 -7.75 6.52 12.30
C ALA A 122 -6.28 6.07 12.20
N CYS A 123 -6.02 4.85 11.72
CA CYS A 123 -4.67 4.39 11.38
C CYS A 123 -4.19 5.03 10.07
N CYS A 124 -2.97 5.55 10.09
CA CYS A 124 -2.33 6.17 8.92
C CYS A 124 -1.21 5.28 8.36
N GLN A 125 -1.24 5.10 7.05
CA GLN A 125 -0.21 4.40 6.29
C GLN A 125 0.31 5.30 5.17
N CYS A 126 1.61 5.58 5.18
CA CYS A 126 2.31 6.22 4.07
C CYS A 126 2.88 5.17 3.14
N ILE A 127 2.76 5.41 1.84
CA ILE A 127 3.06 4.41 0.81
C ILE A 127 4.24 4.90 -0.01
N GLY A 128 5.22 4.00 -0.20
CA GLY A 128 6.43 4.26 -0.93
C GLY A 128 6.22 4.37 -2.45
N PRO A 129 7.20 4.91 -3.17
CA PRO A 129 7.13 5.06 -4.63
C PRO A 129 7.18 3.73 -5.40
N GLU A 130 7.65 2.64 -4.78
CA GLU A 130 7.75 1.30 -5.39
C GLU A 130 6.41 0.54 -5.42
N CYS A 131 5.44 0.94 -4.60
CA CYS A 131 4.14 0.29 -4.51
C CYS A 131 3.28 0.62 -5.75
N LEU A 132 2.62 -0.40 -6.32
CA LEU A 132 1.79 -0.25 -7.51
C LEU A 132 0.44 0.37 -7.15
N ASP A 133 -0.21 -0.14 -6.11
CA ASP A 133 -1.50 0.34 -5.63
C ASP A 133 -1.32 1.22 -4.37
N TYR A 134 -2.19 1.08 -3.39
CA TYR A 134 -2.23 1.90 -2.18
C TYR A 134 -1.75 1.12 -0.94
N GLY A 135 -0.65 0.38 -1.04
CA GLY A 135 -0.08 -0.32 0.11
C GLY A 135 -0.90 -1.52 0.56
N SER A 136 -0.49 -2.08 1.70
CA SER A 136 -1.23 -3.15 2.36
C SER A 136 -2.62 -2.71 2.80
N LYS A 137 -3.63 -3.56 2.52
CA LYS A 137 -5.03 -3.39 2.95
C LYS A 137 -5.25 -3.75 4.43
N ALA A 138 -4.20 -4.17 5.15
CA ALA A 138 -4.26 -4.50 6.57
C ALA A 138 -3.85 -3.32 7.46
N VAL A 139 -4.62 -3.10 8.52
CA VAL A 139 -4.31 -2.14 9.59
C VAL A 139 -3.21 -2.72 10.49
N LYS A 140 -2.15 -1.95 10.77
CA LYS A 140 -1.07 -2.35 11.69
C LYS A 140 -0.72 -1.34 12.79
N CYS A 141 -1.40 -0.20 12.86
CA CYS A 141 -1.15 0.81 13.90
C CYS A 141 -1.49 0.27 15.31
N MET A 142 -0.61 0.52 16.29
CA MET A 142 -0.73 -0.08 17.63
C MET A 142 -1.75 0.59 18.56
N ASN A 143 -1.98 1.91 18.45
CA ASN A 143 -2.81 2.65 19.41
C ASN A 143 -4.23 2.99 18.92
N CYS A 144 -4.66 2.42 17.78
CA CYS A 144 -5.95 2.74 17.18
C CYS A 144 -7.02 1.72 17.51
N LEU A 145 -8.22 2.22 17.81
CA LEU A 145 -9.38 1.41 18.15
C LEU A 145 -9.70 0.44 16.99
N PHE A 146 -10.25 -0.73 17.32
CA PHE A 146 -10.66 -1.78 16.36
C PHE A 146 -12.07 -1.54 15.81
#